data_AF-A0A660L737-F1
#
_entry.id   AF-A0A660L737-F1
#
_cell.length_a   1.000
_cell.length_b   1.000
_cell.length_c   1.000
_cell.angle_alpha   90.00
_cell.angle_beta   90.00
_cell.angle_gamma   90.00
#
_symmetry.space_group_name_H-M   'P 1'
#
loop_
_entity.id
_entity.type
_entity.pdbx_description
1 polymer ?
#
loop_
_entity_poly.entity_id
_entity_poly.type
_entity_poly.pdbx_seq_one_letter_code
_entity_poly.pdbx_strand_id
1 'polypeptide(L)'
;MTTEAATARCAVAAWRRPVTRCSVARTVATPVSADPDAELLARLRRGDEHAFRALVERYSATMLHVARLHVRDRQAAEEVVQETWLAVIRGLERFEGRSTLKTWLFRILTNRAKTRGVAEARSVPFSAVAARDAAGDEPAVDPGRFQGAGDPYPHHWAAPPAPWETLPEERLLSQETLAHIADAIERLPTAQRAVIRLRDVEGWDADEVCELLGVSMGNQRVLLHRARSKVRQALERYLGGEVMAA
;
A
#
# COMPACT_ATOMS: atom_id res chain seq x y z
N MET A 1 -23.03 -69.57 -6.51
CA MET A 1 -23.83 -69.81 -5.30
C MET A 1 -23.64 -68.57 -4.43
N THR A 2 -24.53 -67.57 -4.54
CA THR A 2 -25.73 -67.37 -3.68
C THR A 2 -25.32 -67.03 -2.24
N THR A 3 -25.74 -65.94 -1.59
CA THR A 3 -26.94 -65.05 -1.75
C THR A 3 -26.60 -63.69 -1.08
N GLU A 4 -27.08 -62.51 -1.52
CA GLU A 4 -28.35 -61.84 -1.11
C GLU A 4 -28.65 -61.93 0.41
N ALA A 5 -29.01 -60.91 1.20
CA ALA A 5 -29.35 -59.48 1.03
C ALA A 5 -29.09 -58.74 2.40
N ALA A 6 -29.55 -57.54 2.78
CA ALA A 6 -30.37 -56.48 2.17
C ALA A 6 -30.23 -55.10 2.88
N THR A 7 -30.45 -54.01 2.14
CA THR A 7 -31.23 -52.79 2.49
C THR A 7 -31.09 -52.05 3.85
N ALA A 8 -30.59 -50.80 3.80
CA ALA A 8 -31.15 -49.68 4.57
C ALA A 8 -31.00 -48.35 3.83
N ARG A 9 -32.09 -47.94 3.18
CA ARG A 9 -32.30 -46.62 2.58
C ARG A 9 -32.28 -45.52 3.65
N CYS A 10 -31.70 -44.37 3.34
CA CYS A 10 -32.25 -43.10 3.80
C CYS A 10 -32.04 -42.05 2.71
N ALA A 11 -33.08 -41.29 2.38
CA ALA A 11 -33.08 -40.33 1.29
C ALA A 11 -33.27 -38.92 1.84
N VAL A 12 -32.39 -38.00 1.47
CA VAL A 12 -32.68 -36.56 1.52
C VAL A 12 -32.41 -35.98 0.14
N ALA A 13 -33.47 -35.82 -0.63
CA ALA A 13 -33.49 -35.05 -1.86
C ALA A 13 -33.63 -33.55 -1.56
N ALA A 14 -33.46 -32.73 -2.60
CA ALA A 14 -33.16 -31.30 -2.54
C ALA A 14 -31.74 -31.03 -1.96
N TRP A 15 -30.91 -30.16 -2.54
CA TRP A 15 -31.27 -28.99 -3.36
C TRP A 15 -30.76 -29.09 -4.80
N ARG A 16 -31.67 -29.08 -5.77
CA ARG A 16 -31.40 -28.68 -7.17
C ARG A 16 -32.47 -27.66 -7.56
N ARG A 17 -32.12 -26.37 -7.59
CA ARG A 17 -33.01 -25.32 -8.10
C ARG A 17 -32.82 -25.22 -9.62
N PRO A 18 -33.90 -25.17 -10.43
CA PRO A 18 -33.79 -24.99 -11.87
C PRO A 18 -33.31 -23.57 -12.19
N VAL A 19 -32.34 -23.43 -13.08
CA VAL A 19 -31.92 -22.13 -13.62
C VAL A 19 -32.95 -21.71 -14.67
N THR A 20 -33.92 -20.91 -14.26
CA THR A 20 -34.90 -20.33 -15.18
C THR A 20 -34.23 -19.24 -16.02
N ARG A 21 -34.27 -19.37 -17.35
CA ARG A 21 -33.96 -18.25 -18.25
C ARG A 21 -34.97 -17.12 -17.98
N CYS A 22 -34.47 -15.94 -17.62
CA CYS A 22 -35.23 -14.69 -17.72
C CYS A 22 -34.49 -13.76 -18.67
N SER A 23 -35.22 -13.21 -19.65
CA SER A 23 -34.67 -12.44 -20.76
C SER A 23 -34.77 -10.93 -20.52
N VAL A 24 -33.87 -10.18 -21.18
CA VAL A 24 -33.90 -8.72 -21.33
C VAL A 24 -33.69 -7.91 -20.04
N ALA A 25 -32.42 -7.68 -19.71
CA ALA A 25 -31.98 -6.37 -19.23
C ALA A 25 -31.12 -5.73 -20.35
N ARG A 26 -31.38 -4.44 -20.61
CA ARG A 26 -30.80 -3.68 -21.73
C ARG A 26 -29.29 -3.50 -21.50
N THR A 27 -28.45 -4.02 -22.39
CA THR A 27 -27.01 -3.71 -22.35
C THR A 27 -26.83 -2.22 -22.63
N VAL A 28 -26.68 -1.43 -21.56
CA VAL A 28 -26.08 -0.11 -21.67
C VAL A 28 -24.64 -0.38 -22.09
N ALA A 29 -24.33 -0.14 -23.35
CA ALA A 29 -22.95 -0.07 -23.80
C ALA A 29 -22.33 1.15 -23.12
N THR A 30 -21.72 0.94 -21.96
CA THR A 30 -20.78 1.91 -21.39
C THR A 30 -19.76 2.16 -22.50
N PRO A 31 -19.60 3.40 -22.99
CA PRO A 31 -18.55 3.67 -23.95
C PRO A 31 -17.24 3.21 -23.32
N VAL A 32 -16.44 2.46 -24.08
CA VAL A 32 -15.10 2.05 -23.66
C VAL A 32 -14.36 3.34 -23.35
N SER A 33 -14.21 3.64 -22.06
CA SER A 33 -13.46 4.81 -21.63
C SER A 33 -12.07 4.65 -22.20
N ALA A 34 -11.64 5.64 -22.99
CA ALA A 34 -10.24 5.77 -23.35
C ALA A 34 -9.41 5.61 -22.08
N ASP A 35 -8.29 4.88 -22.18
CA ASP A 35 -7.36 4.67 -21.08
C ASP A 35 -7.20 6.00 -20.31
N PRO A 36 -7.60 6.08 -19.02
CA PRO A 36 -7.62 7.36 -18.29
C PRO A 36 -6.26 8.05 -18.27
N ASP A 37 -5.17 7.26 -18.29
CA ASP A 37 -3.81 7.75 -18.39
C ASP A 37 -3.51 8.31 -19.79
N ALA A 38 -4.05 7.70 -20.85
CA ALA A 38 -3.87 8.18 -22.23
C ALA A 38 -4.57 9.52 -22.51
N GLU A 39 -5.80 9.74 -22.03
CA GLU A 39 -6.46 11.05 -22.16
C GLU A 39 -5.77 12.10 -21.26
N LEU A 40 -5.36 11.73 -20.04
CA LEU A 40 -4.55 12.60 -19.18
C LEU A 40 -3.25 13.02 -19.89
N LEU A 41 -2.51 12.09 -20.48
CA LEU A 41 -1.31 12.37 -21.28
C LEU A 41 -1.60 13.28 -22.48
N ALA A 42 -2.71 13.05 -23.19
CA ALA A 42 -3.10 13.87 -24.33
C ALA A 42 -3.45 15.32 -23.92
N ARG A 43 -4.08 15.52 -22.77
CA ARG A 43 -4.36 16.85 -22.19
C ARG A 43 -3.08 17.54 -21.72
N LEU A 44 -2.22 16.83 -20.99
CA LEU A 44 -0.94 17.36 -20.52
C LEU A 44 -0.04 17.80 -21.69
N ARG A 45 0.04 17.02 -22.78
CA ARG A 45 0.78 17.39 -24.01
C ARG A 45 0.18 18.59 -24.76
N ARG A 46 -1.11 18.87 -24.58
CA ARG A 46 -1.79 20.07 -25.11
C ARG A 46 -1.60 21.32 -24.21
N GLY A 47 -0.82 21.23 -23.13
CA GLY A 47 -0.55 22.35 -22.22
C GLY A 47 -1.70 22.66 -21.25
N ASP A 48 -2.58 21.69 -20.97
CA ASP A 48 -3.69 21.87 -20.02
C ASP A 48 -3.18 22.09 -18.58
N GLU A 49 -3.20 23.35 -18.14
CA GLU A 49 -2.77 23.77 -16.80
C GLU A 49 -3.59 23.11 -15.68
N HIS A 50 -4.87 22.82 -15.90
CA HIS A 50 -5.70 22.16 -14.88
C HIS A 50 -5.31 20.69 -14.73
N ALA A 51 -5.04 19.99 -15.83
CA ALA A 51 -4.50 18.63 -15.81
C ALA A 51 -3.12 18.58 -15.12
N PHE A 52 -2.26 19.58 -15.40
CA PHE A 52 -0.94 19.66 -14.76
C PHE A 52 -1.05 20.00 -13.27
N ARG A 53 -1.92 20.94 -12.87
CA ARG A 53 -2.16 21.28 -11.46
C ARG A 53 -2.63 20.06 -10.67
N ALA A 54 -3.60 19.30 -11.19
CA ALA A 54 -4.08 18.08 -10.55
C ALA A 54 -2.97 17.01 -10.40
N LEU A 55 -2.05 16.92 -11.37
CA LEU A 55 -0.87 16.04 -11.30
C LEU A 55 0.09 16.48 -10.17
N VAL A 56 0.33 17.79 -10.05
CA VAL A 56 1.18 18.40 -9.02
C VAL A 56 0.59 18.21 -7.63
N GLU A 57 -0.70 18.51 -7.45
CA GLU A 57 -1.42 18.34 -6.18
C GLU A 57 -1.42 16.86 -5.73
N ARG A 58 -1.68 15.94 -6.66
CA ARG A 58 -1.72 14.49 -6.38
C ARG A 58 -0.38 13.93 -5.91
N TYR A 59 0.74 14.32 -6.55
CA TYR A 59 2.02 13.63 -6.33
C TYR A 59 3.05 14.42 -5.52
N SER A 60 2.96 15.74 -5.39
CA SER A 60 4.04 16.54 -4.75
C SER A 60 4.31 16.15 -3.29
N ALA A 61 3.27 15.84 -2.52
CA ALA A 61 3.44 15.36 -1.15
C ALA A 61 4.24 14.04 -1.12
N THR A 62 3.85 13.07 -1.94
CA THR A 62 4.48 11.75 -2.03
C THR A 62 5.90 11.83 -2.57
N MET A 63 6.14 12.69 -3.58
CA MET A 63 7.47 12.97 -4.10
C MET A 63 8.37 13.60 -3.02
N LEU A 64 7.85 14.50 -2.19
CA LEU A 64 8.60 15.07 -1.06
C LEU A 64 8.97 13.98 -0.03
N HIS A 65 8.04 13.07 0.31
CA HIS A 65 8.33 11.94 1.19
C HIS A 65 9.42 11.03 0.63
N VAL A 66 9.38 10.70 -0.67
CA VAL A 66 10.40 9.86 -1.33
C VAL A 66 11.74 10.57 -1.47
N ALA A 67 11.75 11.86 -1.83
CA ALA A 67 12.99 12.64 -1.94
C ALA A 67 13.73 12.72 -0.59
N ARG A 68 13.01 12.91 0.52
CA ARG A 68 13.55 12.89 1.89
C ARG A 68 14.19 11.56 2.33
N LEU A 69 14.04 10.48 1.55
CA LEU A 69 14.75 9.21 1.78
C LEU A 69 16.19 9.21 1.23
N HIS A 70 16.53 10.21 0.42
CA HIS A 70 17.79 10.29 -0.33
C HIS A 70 18.58 11.57 -0.08
N VAL A 71 17.96 12.64 0.44
CA VAL A 71 18.62 13.92 0.75
C VAL A 71 18.49 14.29 2.22
N ARG A 72 19.38 15.17 2.70
CA ARG A 72 19.58 15.43 4.13
C ARG A 72 18.39 16.07 4.84
N ASP A 73 17.77 17.07 4.21
CA ASP A 73 16.78 17.94 4.84
C ASP A 73 15.59 18.21 3.91
N ARG A 74 14.61 18.96 4.44
CA ARG A 74 13.37 19.27 3.73
C ARG A 74 13.60 20.21 2.54
N GLN A 75 14.52 21.18 2.64
CA GLN A 75 14.74 22.16 1.58
C GLN A 75 15.36 21.47 0.35
N ALA A 76 16.40 20.64 0.56
CA ALA A 76 16.98 19.85 -0.52
C ALA A 76 15.95 18.92 -1.18
N ALA A 77 14.98 18.40 -0.42
CA ALA A 77 13.90 17.56 -0.95
C ALA A 77 12.88 18.37 -1.78
N GLU A 78 12.53 19.58 -1.34
CA GLU A 78 11.66 20.51 -2.08
C GLU A 78 12.31 20.96 -3.40
N GLU A 79 13.60 21.30 -3.39
CA GLU A 79 14.39 21.61 -4.59
C GLU A 79 14.36 20.43 -5.59
N VAL A 80 14.59 19.19 -5.12
CA VAL A 80 14.51 17.98 -5.96
C VAL A 80 13.12 17.75 -6.56
N VAL A 81 12.04 18.07 -5.82
CA VAL A 81 10.66 18.00 -6.33
C VAL A 81 10.44 19.06 -7.42
N GLN A 82 10.88 20.30 -7.21
CA GLN A 82 10.77 21.39 -8.19
C GLN A 82 11.55 21.07 -9.48
N GLU A 83 12.80 20.63 -9.37
CA GLU A 83 13.61 20.20 -10.51
C GLU A 83 12.97 19.03 -11.28
N THR A 84 12.28 18.14 -10.57
CA THR A 84 11.57 17.01 -11.18
C THR A 84 10.38 17.49 -11.99
N TRP A 85 9.57 18.43 -11.47
CA TRP A 85 8.47 19.03 -12.25
C TRP A 85 8.97 19.78 -13.48
N LEU A 86 10.07 20.53 -13.37
CA LEU A 86 10.72 21.17 -14.52
C LEU A 86 11.28 20.16 -15.54
N ALA A 87 11.67 18.96 -15.11
CA ALA A 87 12.11 17.89 -15.99
C ALA A 87 10.94 17.18 -16.68
N VAL A 88 9.82 17.00 -15.96
CA VAL A 88 8.57 16.46 -16.48
C VAL A 88 8.02 17.34 -17.60
N ILE A 89 7.89 18.65 -17.37
CA ILE A 89 7.42 19.62 -18.37
C ILE A 89 8.28 19.54 -19.64
N ARG A 90 9.61 19.57 -19.51
CA ARG A 90 10.55 19.50 -20.65
C ARG A 90 10.65 18.11 -21.31
N GLY A 91 10.19 17.05 -20.64
CA GLY A 91 10.30 15.67 -21.09
C GLY A 91 8.99 15.06 -21.62
N LEU A 92 7.85 15.67 -21.34
CA LEU A 92 6.52 15.08 -21.56
C LEU A 92 6.21 14.79 -23.03
N GLU A 93 6.62 15.66 -23.95
CA GLU A 93 6.47 15.45 -25.40
C GLU A 93 7.21 14.18 -25.86
N ARG A 94 8.35 13.88 -25.23
CA ARG A 94 9.22 12.73 -25.54
C ARG A 94 8.87 11.47 -24.74
N PHE A 95 7.83 11.51 -23.92
CA PHE A 95 7.41 10.35 -23.14
C PHE A 95 6.66 9.35 -24.04
N GLU A 96 7.26 8.19 -24.28
CA GLU A 96 6.76 7.17 -25.23
C GLU A 96 5.70 6.21 -24.66
N GLY A 97 5.32 6.33 -23.39
CA GLY A 97 4.32 5.44 -22.77
C GLY A 97 4.82 4.01 -22.47
N ARG A 98 6.13 3.77 -22.45
CA ARG A 98 6.74 2.46 -22.09
C ARG A 98 6.62 2.07 -20.60
N SER A 99 6.02 2.94 -19.78
CA SER A 99 5.67 2.72 -18.37
C SER A 99 4.44 3.57 -18.06
N THR A 100 3.86 3.48 -16.86
CA THR A 100 2.88 4.50 -16.42
C THR A 100 3.56 5.87 -16.29
N LEU A 101 2.76 6.95 -16.34
CA LEU A 101 3.25 8.31 -16.08
C LEU A 101 3.79 8.45 -14.65
N LYS A 102 3.16 7.76 -13.68
CA LYS A 102 3.59 7.69 -12.26
C LYS A 102 5.00 7.10 -12.14
N THR A 103 5.24 5.94 -12.74
CA THR A 103 6.55 5.25 -12.72
C THR A 103 7.64 6.14 -13.33
N TRP A 104 7.34 6.82 -14.45
CA TRP A 104 8.30 7.72 -15.11
C TRP A 104 8.63 8.96 -14.29
N LEU A 105 7.62 9.65 -13.74
CA LEU A 105 7.76 10.82 -12.84
C LEU A 105 8.69 10.52 -11.66
N PHE A 106 8.46 9.40 -10.98
CA PHE A 106 9.21 9.03 -9.79
C PHE A 106 10.59 8.42 -10.09
N ARG A 107 10.80 7.88 -11.29
CA ARG A 107 12.16 7.53 -11.77
C ARG A 107 12.98 8.80 -12.03
N ILE A 108 12.37 9.85 -12.59
CA ILE A 108 12.99 11.18 -12.75
C ILE A 108 13.34 11.78 -11.37
N LEU A 109 12.44 11.64 -10.39
CA LEU A 109 12.65 12.07 -8.99
C LEU A 109 13.80 11.33 -8.32
N THR A 110 13.74 10.00 -8.27
CA THR A 110 14.73 9.21 -7.52
C THR A 110 16.11 9.28 -8.13
N ASN A 111 16.24 9.38 -9.45
CA ASN A 111 17.53 9.65 -10.08
C ASN A 111 18.13 10.98 -9.60
N ARG A 112 17.35 12.08 -9.58
CA ARG A 112 17.79 13.38 -9.04
C ARG A 112 18.17 13.29 -7.56
N ALA A 113 17.28 12.70 -6.75
CA ALA A 113 17.46 12.59 -5.31
C ALA A 113 18.72 11.78 -4.96
N LYS A 114 18.95 10.65 -5.65
CA LYS A 114 20.15 9.81 -5.50
C LYS A 114 21.42 10.55 -5.96
N THR A 115 21.41 11.18 -7.14
CA THR A 115 22.55 11.97 -7.63
C THR A 115 22.92 13.10 -6.67
N ARG A 116 21.93 13.83 -6.14
CA ARG A 116 22.15 14.91 -5.18
C ARG A 116 22.67 14.40 -3.83
N GLY A 117 22.06 13.37 -3.25
CA GLY A 117 22.50 12.78 -1.99
C GLY A 117 23.95 12.25 -2.04
N VAL A 118 24.36 11.69 -3.18
CA VAL A 118 25.76 11.27 -3.44
C VAL A 118 26.68 12.48 -3.58
N ALA A 119 26.30 13.51 -4.36
CA ALA A 119 27.11 14.71 -4.55
C ALA A 119 27.32 15.52 -3.26
N GLU A 120 26.31 15.55 -2.38
CA GLU A 120 26.41 16.16 -1.04
C GLU A 120 27.23 15.30 -0.05
N ALA A 121 27.59 14.06 -0.42
CA ALA A 121 28.43 13.10 0.31
C ALA A 121 28.03 12.86 1.79
N ARG A 122 26.77 13.11 2.14
CA ARG A 122 26.29 13.19 3.55
C ARG A 122 24.97 12.46 3.82
N SER A 123 24.36 11.82 2.83
CA SER A 123 23.18 10.96 2.99
C SER A 123 23.57 9.48 3.01
N VAL A 124 23.03 8.71 3.95
CA VAL A 124 23.15 7.23 3.93
C VAL A 124 22.16 6.68 2.90
N PRO A 125 22.55 5.74 2.01
CA PRO A 125 21.61 5.11 1.08
C PRO A 125 20.42 4.48 1.80
N PHE A 126 19.21 4.70 1.30
CA PHE A 126 17.99 4.14 1.89
C PHE A 126 18.07 2.62 2.06
N SER A 127 18.71 1.90 1.14
CA SER A 127 18.93 0.45 1.23
C SER A 127 19.68 0.01 2.49
N ALA A 128 20.64 0.80 2.98
CA ALA A 128 21.36 0.53 4.22
C ALA A 128 20.50 0.83 5.47
N VAL A 129 19.66 1.87 5.43
CA VAL A 129 18.67 2.15 6.48
C VAL A 129 17.63 1.03 6.54
N ALA A 130 17.09 0.65 5.38
CA ALA A 130 16.13 -0.45 5.22
C ALA A 130 16.70 -1.80 5.69
N ALA A 131 17.98 -2.08 5.43
CA ALA A 131 18.64 -3.28 5.94
C ALA A 131 18.71 -3.28 7.48
N ARG A 132 18.98 -2.13 8.12
CA ARG A 132 18.97 -2.01 9.59
C ARG A 132 17.57 -2.16 10.19
N ASP A 133 16.56 -1.49 9.62
CA ASP A 133 15.16 -1.57 10.04
C ASP A 133 14.55 -2.98 9.83
N ALA A 134 15.05 -3.73 8.84
CA ALA A 134 14.67 -5.12 8.56
C ALA A 134 15.45 -6.14 9.43
N ALA A 135 16.72 -5.87 9.73
CA ALA A 135 17.56 -6.74 10.56
C ALA A 135 17.35 -6.52 12.07
N GLY A 136 16.66 -5.47 12.49
CA GLY A 136 16.29 -5.28 13.89
C GLY A 136 15.51 -6.48 14.43
N ASP A 137 15.87 -6.95 15.62
CA ASP A 137 15.31 -8.13 16.29
C ASP A 137 13.93 -7.86 16.94
N GLU A 138 13.32 -6.72 16.61
CA GLU A 138 11.98 -6.36 17.09
C GLU A 138 10.94 -7.29 16.42
N PRO A 139 10.17 -8.06 17.20
CA PRO A 139 9.13 -8.93 16.66
C PRO A 139 8.01 -8.08 16.05
N ALA A 140 7.46 -8.54 14.92
CA ALA A 140 6.44 -7.78 14.19
C ALA A 140 5.11 -7.68 14.95
N VAL A 141 4.85 -8.60 15.87
CA VAL A 141 3.70 -8.65 16.77
C VAL A 141 4.25 -8.94 18.16
N ASP A 142 3.66 -8.33 19.18
CA ASP A 142 3.99 -8.58 20.59
C ASP A 142 4.00 -10.10 20.91
N PRO A 143 5.12 -10.68 21.38
CA PRO A 143 5.20 -12.08 21.77
C PRO A 143 4.15 -12.50 22.80
N GLY A 144 3.71 -11.58 23.68
CA GLY A 144 2.66 -11.82 24.67
C GLY A 144 1.27 -12.07 24.08
N ARG A 145 1.08 -11.91 22.75
CA ARG A 145 -0.14 -12.33 22.06
C ARG A 145 -0.18 -13.81 21.70
N PHE A 146 0.93 -14.53 21.85
CA PHE A 146 1.03 -15.95 21.59
C PHE A 146 1.09 -16.75 22.89
N GLN A 147 0.53 -17.94 22.86
CA GLN A 147 0.59 -18.94 23.93
C GLN A 147 2.05 -19.36 24.16
N GLY A 148 2.44 -19.42 25.44
CA GLY A 148 3.78 -19.74 25.87
C GLY A 148 4.12 -21.23 25.75
N ALA A 149 5.37 -21.58 26.03
CA ALA A 149 5.85 -22.96 25.95
C ALA A 149 5.19 -23.94 26.94
N GLY A 150 4.48 -23.44 27.96
CA GLY A 150 3.74 -24.24 28.94
C GLY A 150 2.23 -24.34 28.68
N ASP A 151 1.71 -23.67 27.65
CA ASP A 151 0.30 -23.73 27.29
C ASP A 151 -0.02 -24.97 26.44
N PRO A 152 -1.30 -25.39 26.32
CA PRO A 152 -1.69 -26.56 25.52
C PRO A 152 -1.34 -26.47 24.04
N TYR A 153 -1.22 -25.25 23.49
CA TYR A 153 -0.89 -25.00 22.08
C TYR A 153 0.16 -23.89 21.92
N PRO A 154 1.44 -24.15 22.22
CA PRO A 154 2.49 -23.14 22.13
C PRO A 154 2.57 -22.48 20.75
N HIS A 155 2.84 -21.17 20.71
CA HIS A 155 2.85 -20.35 19.50
C HIS A 155 1.49 -20.12 18.81
N HIS A 156 0.39 -20.68 19.31
CA HIS A 156 -0.96 -20.27 18.87
C HIS A 156 -1.32 -18.91 19.46
N TRP A 157 -2.34 -18.24 18.91
CA TRP A 157 -2.84 -16.99 19.49
C TRP A 157 -3.42 -17.22 20.90
N ALA A 158 -2.94 -16.45 21.87
CA ALA A 158 -3.60 -16.27 23.17
C ALA A 158 -4.65 -15.16 23.07
N ALA A 159 -4.33 -14.09 22.36
CA ALA A 159 -5.25 -13.00 22.01
C ALA A 159 -5.17 -12.73 20.50
N PRO A 160 -6.04 -13.34 19.67
CA PRO A 160 -6.05 -13.10 18.24
C PRO A 160 -6.46 -11.65 17.91
N PRO A 161 -5.98 -11.08 16.78
CA PRO A 161 -6.44 -9.77 16.31
C PRO A 161 -7.96 -9.75 16.12
N ALA A 162 -8.61 -8.68 16.57
CA ALA A 162 -10.05 -8.52 16.38
C ALA A 162 -10.39 -8.41 14.87
N PRO A 163 -11.39 -9.15 14.35
CA PRO A 163 -11.88 -8.96 13.00
C PRO A 163 -12.54 -7.58 12.90
N TRP A 164 -12.31 -6.87 11.79
CA TRP A 164 -12.93 -5.56 11.56
C TRP A 164 -14.38 -5.65 11.05
N GLU A 165 -14.78 -6.83 10.56
CA GLU A 165 -16.13 -7.14 10.05
C GLU A 165 -17.24 -6.97 11.09
N THR A 166 -16.90 -6.95 12.39
CA THR A 166 -17.84 -6.74 13.50
C THR A 166 -17.95 -5.27 13.94
N LEU A 167 -17.17 -4.36 13.36
CA LEU A 167 -17.22 -2.92 13.65
C LEU A 167 -18.10 -2.18 12.63
N PRO A 168 -18.86 -1.14 13.03
CA PRO A 168 -19.59 -0.30 12.10
C PRO A 168 -18.65 0.38 11.08
N GLU A 169 -18.98 0.30 9.80
CA GLU A 169 -18.19 0.90 8.71
C GLU A 169 -17.95 2.41 8.92
N GLU A 170 -18.97 3.14 9.40
CA GLU A 170 -18.88 4.56 9.73
C GLU A 170 -17.78 4.90 10.76
N ARG A 171 -17.49 4.00 11.72
CA ARG A 171 -16.40 4.18 12.69
C ARG A 171 -15.03 3.96 12.04
N LEU A 172 -14.91 2.98 11.16
CA LEU A 172 -13.67 2.69 10.43
C LEU A 172 -13.33 3.80 9.42
N LEU A 173 -14.35 4.43 8.82
CA LEU A 173 -14.22 5.53 7.87
C LEU A 173 -14.24 6.92 8.53
N SER A 174 -14.30 7.01 9.86
CA SER A 174 -14.31 8.29 10.56
C SER A 174 -13.02 9.07 10.31
N GLN A 175 -13.12 10.41 10.22
CA GLN A 175 -11.95 11.27 10.05
C GLN A 175 -10.93 11.09 11.18
N GLU A 176 -11.41 10.77 12.39
CA GLU A 176 -10.59 10.50 13.57
C GLU A 176 -9.80 9.19 13.45
N THR A 177 -10.45 8.09 13.02
CA THR A 177 -9.76 6.82 12.74
C THR A 177 -8.71 7.00 11.64
N LEU A 178 -9.04 7.72 10.56
CA LEU A 178 -8.08 8.02 9.48
C LEU A 178 -6.90 8.87 9.97
N ALA A 179 -7.15 9.86 10.84
CA ALA A 179 -6.09 10.63 11.48
C ALA A 179 -5.18 9.75 12.35
N HIS A 180 -5.75 8.84 13.15
CA HIS A 180 -4.99 7.86 13.93
C HIS A 180 -4.15 6.91 13.07
N ILE A 181 -4.61 6.51 11.88
CA ILE A 181 -3.80 5.75 10.91
C ILE A 181 -2.62 6.58 10.41
N ALA A 182 -2.86 7.83 10.00
CA ALA A 182 -1.81 8.72 9.52
C ALA A 182 -0.73 8.96 10.60
N ASP A 183 -1.16 9.20 11.84
CA ASP A 183 -0.29 9.35 13.02
C ASP A 183 0.52 8.09 13.32
N ALA A 184 -0.11 6.91 13.23
CA ALA A 184 0.58 5.63 13.42
C ALA A 184 1.66 5.41 12.34
N ILE A 185 1.37 5.76 11.09
CA ILE A 185 2.33 5.70 9.98
C ILE A 185 3.49 6.67 10.21
N GLU A 186 3.24 7.91 10.64
CA GLU A 186 4.31 8.89 10.91
C GLU A 186 5.16 8.58 12.16
N ARG A 187 4.74 7.65 13.02
CA ARG A 187 5.54 7.12 14.13
C ARG A 187 6.40 5.91 13.75
N LEU A 188 6.21 5.32 12.56
CA LEU A 188 7.01 4.18 12.10
C LEU A 188 8.48 4.57 11.80
N PRO A 189 9.43 3.63 11.95
CA PRO A 189 10.79 3.76 11.40
C PRO A 189 10.79 4.14 9.92
N THR A 190 11.80 4.90 9.48
CA THR A 190 11.86 5.53 8.16
C THR A 190 11.63 4.54 7.01
N ALA A 191 12.22 3.34 7.07
CA ALA A 191 12.05 2.38 5.98
C ALA A 191 10.68 1.69 6.00
N GLN A 192 10.14 1.41 7.18
CA GLN A 192 8.79 0.86 7.35
C GLN A 192 7.73 1.84 6.84
N ARG A 193 7.87 3.13 7.18
CA ARG A 193 7.01 4.23 6.73
C ARG A 193 7.02 4.41 5.21
N ALA A 194 8.20 4.41 4.61
CA ALA A 194 8.35 4.53 3.16
C ALA A 194 7.65 3.40 2.41
N VAL A 195 7.87 2.16 2.84
CA VAL A 195 7.29 0.97 2.20
C VAL A 195 5.77 0.92 2.34
N ILE A 196 5.20 1.21 3.52
CA ILE A 196 3.74 1.19 3.70
C ILE A 196 3.04 2.34 2.97
N ARG A 197 3.61 3.56 2.96
CA ARG A 197 3.06 4.67 2.16
C ARG A 197 2.99 4.28 0.68
N LEU A 198 4.09 3.80 0.10
CA LEU A 198 4.11 3.46 -1.33
C LEU A 198 3.17 2.28 -1.68
N ARG A 199 3.14 1.21 -0.88
CA ARG A 199 2.32 0.03 -1.17
C ARG A 199 0.84 0.22 -0.87
N ASP A 200 0.52 0.72 0.32
CA ASP A 200 -0.84 0.63 0.86
C ASP A 200 -1.63 1.94 0.70
N VAL A 201 -0.94 3.10 0.65
CA VAL A 201 -1.58 4.41 0.44
C VAL A 201 -1.55 4.80 -1.05
N GLU A 202 -0.41 4.60 -1.72
CA GLU A 202 -0.18 5.05 -3.11
C GLU A 202 -0.43 3.98 -4.17
N GLY A 203 -0.73 2.73 -3.75
CA GLY A 203 -1.03 1.60 -4.64
C GLY A 203 0.08 1.31 -5.66
N TRP A 204 1.35 1.35 -5.25
CA TRP A 204 2.49 0.95 -6.09
C TRP A 204 2.70 -0.55 -6.11
N ASP A 205 3.26 -1.09 -7.19
CA ASP A 205 3.62 -2.51 -7.22
C ASP A 205 4.88 -2.85 -6.41
N ALA A 206 4.99 -4.11 -5.98
CA ALA A 206 6.06 -4.55 -5.08
C ALA A 206 7.44 -4.38 -5.74
N ASP A 207 7.53 -4.68 -7.03
CA ASP A 207 8.75 -4.53 -7.82
C ASP A 207 9.09 -3.05 -8.06
N GLU A 208 8.10 -2.22 -8.40
CA GLU A 208 8.30 -0.76 -8.52
C GLU A 208 8.85 -0.15 -7.21
N VAL A 209 8.32 -0.58 -6.05
CA VAL A 209 8.81 -0.13 -4.74
C VAL A 209 10.23 -0.61 -4.47
N CYS A 210 10.59 -1.83 -4.87
CA CYS A 210 11.96 -2.35 -4.75
C CYS A 210 12.95 -1.55 -5.62
N GLU A 211 12.60 -1.26 -6.88
CA GLU A 211 13.41 -0.44 -7.78
C GLU A 211 13.57 1.00 -7.28
N LEU A 212 12.46 1.64 -6.88
CA LEU A 212 12.43 3.01 -6.40
C LEU A 212 13.37 3.19 -5.20
N LEU A 213 13.19 2.35 -4.18
CA LEU A 213 13.90 2.40 -2.91
C LEU A 213 15.30 1.75 -2.95
N GLY A 214 15.57 0.90 -3.95
CA GLY A 214 16.82 0.14 -4.05
C GLY A 214 16.93 -0.98 -3.01
N VAL A 215 15.82 -1.63 -2.66
CA VAL A 215 15.76 -2.72 -1.65
C VAL A 215 15.43 -4.06 -2.29
N SER A 216 15.81 -5.16 -1.64
CA SER A 216 15.40 -6.49 -2.05
C SER A 216 13.91 -6.74 -1.75
N MET A 217 13.27 -7.59 -2.54
CA MET A 217 11.89 -8.03 -2.30
C MET A 217 11.71 -8.68 -0.92
N GLY A 218 12.73 -9.39 -0.41
CA GLY A 218 12.74 -9.94 0.94
C GLY A 218 12.65 -8.84 2.01
N ASN A 219 13.51 -7.82 1.93
CA ASN A 219 13.49 -6.70 2.88
C ASN A 219 12.18 -5.92 2.78
N GLN A 220 11.69 -5.68 1.56
CA GLN A 220 10.42 -4.99 1.30
C GLN A 220 9.25 -5.70 2.01
N ARG A 221 9.17 -7.04 1.91
CA ARG A 221 8.11 -7.84 2.55
C ARG A 221 8.17 -7.77 4.08
N VAL A 222 9.38 -7.88 4.65
CA VAL A 222 9.59 -7.79 6.11
C VAL A 222 9.21 -6.39 6.63
N LEU A 223 9.64 -5.33 5.96
CA LEU A 223 9.32 -3.95 6.31
C LEU A 223 7.82 -3.68 6.22
N LEU A 224 7.16 -4.11 5.14
CA LEU A 224 5.72 -3.95 4.96
C LEU A 224 4.91 -4.70 6.03
N HIS A 225 5.30 -5.94 6.34
CA HIS A 225 4.65 -6.73 7.38
C HIS A 225 4.77 -6.06 8.76
N ARG A 226 5.98 -5.63 9.14
CA ARG A 226 6.23 -4.90 10.40
C ARG A 226 5.43 -3.60 10.47
N ALA A 227 5.43 -2.82 9.38
CA ALA A 227 4.67 -1.57 9.30
C ALA A 227 3.16 -1.80 9.52
N ARG A 228 2.57 -2.74 8.79
CA ARG A 228 1.14 -3.09 8.90
C ARG A 228 0.78 -3.59 10.30
N SER A 229 1.60 -4.44 10.90
CA SER A 229 1.35 -4.95 12.26
C SER A 229 1.39 -3.85 13.32
N LYS A 230 2.33 -2.91 13.23
CA LYS A 230 2.40 -1.75 14.14
C LYS A 230 1.21 -0.79 13.96
N VAL A 231 0.81 -0.50 12.73
CA VAL A 231 -0.39 0.33 12.45
C VAL A 231 -1.66 -0.36 12.97
N ARG A 232 -1.81 -1.66 12.74
CA ARG A 232 -2.91 -2.47 13.33
C ARG A 232 -2.91 -2.42 14.85
N GLN A 233 -1.76 -2.57 15.51
CA GLN A 233 -1.67 -2.49 16.98
C GLN A 233 -1.96 -1.07 17.52
N ALA A 234 -1.71 -0.01 16.76
CA ALA A 234 -2.12 1.34 17.11
C ALA A 234 -3.65 1.50 17.03
N LEU A 235 -4.25 1.05 15.92
CA LEU A 235 -5.70 1.03 15.72
C LEU A 235 -6.46 0.21 16.76
N GLU A 236 -6.01 -1.01 17.04
CA GLU A 236 -6.65 -1.91 18.01
C GLU A 236 -6.65 -1.32 19.43
N ARG A 237 -5.64 -0.51 19.80
CA ARG A 237 -5.60 0.20 21.09
C ARG A 237 -6.55 1.40 21.13
N TYR A 238 -6.66 2.15 20.03
CA TYR A 238 -7.60 3.27 19.92
C TYR A 238 -9.05 2.77 19.97
N LEU A 239 -9.42 1.88 19.04
CA LEU A 239 -10.78 1.32 18.94
C LEU A 239 -11.15 0.48 20.16
N GLY A 240 -10.20 -0.28 20.74
CA GLY A 240 -10.41 -1.05 21.96
C GLY A 240 -10.53 -0.17 23.22
N GLY A 241 -9.90 1.00 23.24
CA GLY A 241 -10.01 1.97 24.33
C GLY A 241 -11.39 2.59 24.45
N GLU A 242 -12.03 2.91 23.31
CA GLU A 242 -13.41 3.43 23.29
C GLU A 242 -14.45 2.35 23.65
N VAL A 243 -14.23 1.09 23.25
CA VAL A 243 -15.15 -0.03 23.55
C VAL A 243 -15.19 -0.37 25.04
N MET A 244 -14.22 0.10 25.86
CA MET A 244 -14.29 0.04 27.32
C MET A 244 -14.92 1.27 27.99
N ALA A 245 -15.23 2.32 27.23
CA ALA A 245 -15.74 3.61 27.73
C ALA A 245 -17.22 3.87 27.39
N ALA A 246 -17.90 2.91 26.75
CA ALA A 246 -19.30 2.94 26.32
C ALA A 246 -20.09 1.75 26.87
#